data_AF-A0A8X7TC59-F1
#
_entry.id   AF-A0A8X7TC59-F1
#
_cell.length_a   1.000
_cell.length_b   1.000
_cell.length_c   1.000
_cell.angle_alpha   90.00
_cell.angle_beta   90.00
_cell.angle_gamma   90.00
#
_symmetry.space_group_name_H-M   'P 1'
#
loop_
_entity.id
_entity.type
_entity.pdbx_description
1 polymer ?
#
loop_
_entity_poly.entity_id
_entity_poly.type
_entity_poly.pdbx_seq_one_letter_code
_entity_poly.pdbx_strand_id
1 'polypeptide(L)'
;MDFMRPETVLDLANIHAIFPNLIKAPILPPINYPKILASYSDEINVNDEIMKFYVDDIVPKVSCKEGDQLENLGSASTCDIECLQAISRRIHFGKFVAEAKYVHDKPLYIKLILARDVKGIEESITNSAVEAKILERLVVKAESYGVDPSLKYGTNVQSKVKPEVIAQLYKKWIIPLTKKVEVDYLLRRLEDEDPEIVDKYR
;
A
#
# COMPACT_ATOMS: atom_id res chain seq x y z
N MET A 1 -1.49 -13.81 -32.79
CA MET A 1 -0.19 -13.58 -32.13
C MET A 1 -0.33 -12.26 -31.41
N ASP A 2 -0.78 -12.31 -30.17
CA ASP A 2 -1.13 -11.10 -29.42
C ASP A 2 0.12 -10.29 -29.14
N PHE A 3 -0.01 -8.99 -29.43
CA PHE A 3 0.97 -7.96 -29.14
C PHE A 3 1.28 -7.96 -27.65
N MET A 4 2.46 -8.49 -27.31
CA MET A 4 3.06 -8.31 -26.00
C MET A 4 3.33 -6.81 -25.85
N ARG A 5 2.60 -6.12 -24.97
CA ARG A 5 2.87 -4.72 -24.66
C ARG A 5 4.34 -4.64 -24.21
N PRO A 6 5.20 -3.87 -24.88
CA PRO A 6 6.48 -3.50 -24.30
C PRO A 6 6.16 -2.62 -23.08
N GLU A 7 7.07 -2.50 -22.12
CA GLU A 7 7.05 -1.47 -21.07
C GLU A 7 6.34 -1.77 -19.74
N THR A 8 6.55 -2.95 -19.15
CA THR A 8 6.59 -3.00 -17.68
C THR A 8 7.88 -3.70 -17.24
N VAL A 9 8.56 -3.11 -16.27
CA VAL A 9 9.83 -3.59 -15.67
C VAL A 9 9.56 -4.07 -14.24
N LEU A 10 8.34 -3.81 -13.79
CA LEU A 10 7.75 -4.29 -12.56
C LEU A 10 6.66 -5.29 -12.96
N ASP A 11 7.09 -6.41 -13.55
CA ASP A 11 6.17 -7.46 -13.99
C ASP A 11 5.37 -8.05 -12.80
N LEU A 12 5.82 -7.81 -11.56
CA LEU A 12 5.01 -8.06 -10.37
C LEU A 12 3.98 -6.94 -10.17
N ALA A 13 2.72 -7.31 -10.32
CA ALA A 13 1.54 -6.46 -10.11
C ALA A 13 1.39 -5.84 -8.69
N ASN A 14 2.30 -6.12 -7.76
CA ASN A 14 2.32 -5.50 -6.43
C ASN A 14 3.49 -4.52 -6.20
N ILE A 15 4.35 -4.28 -7.20
CA ILE A 15 5.48 -3.34 -7.09
C ILE A 15 5.19 -2.12 -7.95
N HIS A 16 5.34 -0.93 -7.37
CA HIS A 16 5.17 0.35 -8.05
C HIS A 16 6.42 1.20 -7.94
N ALA A 17 6.95 1.65 -9.07
CA ALA A 17 8.08 2.57 -9.08
C ALA A 17 7.66 3.93 -8.56
N ILE A 18 8.50 4.50 -7.71
CA ILE A 18 8.37 5.87 -7.25
C ILE A 18 8.61 6.84 -8.41
N PHE A 19 9.56 6.51 -9.29
CA PHE A 19 9.89 7.31 -10.48
C PHE A 19 9.66 6.49 -11.76
N PRO A 20 8.41 6.34 -12.21
CA PRO A 20 8.09 5.48 -13.36
C PRO A 20 8.80 5.92 -14.65
N ASN A 21 8.98 7.23 -14.85
CA ASN A 21 9.63 7.79 -16.04
C ASN A 21 11.14 7.51 -16.13
N LEU A 22 11.76 6.98 -15.08
CA LEU A 22 13.21 6.69 -15.03
C LEU A 22 13.52 5.20 -15.19
N ILE A 23 12.49 4.36 -15.28
CA ILE A 23 12.65 2.92 -15.42
C ILE A 23 13.17 2.59 -16.83
N LYS A 24 14.19 1.74 -16.90
CA LYS A 24 14.75 1.22 -18.15
C LYS A 24 14.15 -0.14 -18.51
N ALA A 25 14.13 -0.47 -19.81
CA ALA A 25 13.70 -1.76 -20.29
C ALA A 25 14.46 -2.93 -19.60
N PRO A 26 13.80 -4.06 -19.33
CA PRO A 26 14.43 -5.19 -18.67
C PRO A 26 15.56 -5.76 -19.55
N ILE A 27 16.66 -6.16 -18.91
CA ILE A 27 17.74 -6.89 -19.60
C ILE A 27 17.46 -8.41 -19.67
N LEU A 28 16.47 -8.88 -18.92
CA LEU A 28 16.07 -10.29 -18.84
C LEU A 28 14.80 -10.53 -19.68
N PRO A 29 14.59 -11.77 -20.17
CA PRO A 29 13.33 -12.13 -20.80
C PRO A 29 12.14 -11.90 -19.87
N PRO A 30 10.99 -11.45 -20.40
CA PRO A 30 9.80 -11.20 -19.59
C PRO A 30 9.27 -12.50 -19.00
N ILE A 31 8.73 -12.41 -17.78
CA ILE A 31 8.04 -13.53 -17.13
C ILE A 31 6.54 -13.37 -17.36
N ASN A 32 5.87 -14.43 -17.82
CA ASN A 32 4.42 -14.40 -18.02
C ASN A 32 3.70 -14.64 -16.69
N TYR A 33 3.40 -13.57 -15.96
CA TYR A 33 2.63 -13.64 -14.73
C TYR A 33 1.14 -13.89 -15.00
N PRO A 34 0.43 -14.60 -14.09
CA PRO A 34 -1.01 -14.72 -14.18
C PRO A 34 -1.67 -13.35 -14.05
N LYS A 35 -2.62 -13.06 -14.94
CA LYS A 35 -3.42 -11.83 -14.92
C LYS A 35 -4.48 -11.92 -13.82
N ILE A 36 -4.08 -11.59 -12.59
CA ILE A 36 -4.97 -11.64 -11.41
C ILE A 36 -5.76 -10.34 -11.28
N LEU A 37 -5.11 -9.19 -11.50
CA LEU A 37 -5.74 -7.87 -11.44
C LEU A 37 -6.24 -7.43 -12.80
N ALA A 38 -7.14 -6.45 -12.80
CA ALA A 38 -7.62 -5.79 -14.01
C ALA A 38 -6.47 -5.11 -14.80
N SER A 39 -6.68 -4.96 -16.10
CA SER A 39 -5.70 -4.52 -17.10
C SER A 39 -5.20 -3.10 -16.90
N TYR A 40 -5.97 -2.26 -16.22
CA TYR A 40 -5.63 -0.88 -15.86
C TYR A 40 -4.94 -0.77 -14.49
N SER A 41 -4.71 -1.88 -13.78
CA SER A 41 -4.22 -1.85 -12.40
C SER A 41 -2.89 -1.10 -12.24
N ASP A 42 -2.02 -1.10 -13.25
CA ASP A 42 -0.75 -0.37 -13.25
C ASP A 42 -0.91 1.16 -13.24
N GLU A 43 -2.05 1.68 -13.71
CA GLU A 43 -2.37 3.11 -13.73
C GLU A 43 -2.69 3.67 -12.34
N ILE A 44 -3.07 2.80 -11.40
CA ILE A 44 -3.38 3.19 -10.02
C ILE A 44 -2.08 3.29 -9.24
N ASN A 45 -1.55 4.50 -9.12
CA ASN A 45 -0.30 4.76 -8.42
C ASN A 45 -0.45 5.98 -7.50
N VAL A 46 -0.25 5.76 -6.19
CA VAL A 46 -0.30 6.81 -5.15
C VAL A 46 1.09 7.09 -4.55
N ASN A 47 2.16 6.80 -5.30
CA ASN A 47 3.54 6.99 -4.82
C ASN A 47 3.89 8.45 -4.58
N ASP A 48 3.26 9.39 -5.28
CA ASP A 48 3.48 10.82 -5.05
C ASP A 48 2.98 11.25 -3.67
N GLU A 49 1.77 10.80 -3.28
CA GLU A 49 1.28 11.02 -1.93
C GLU A 49 2.14 10.28 -0.89
N ILE A 50 2.61 9.06 -1.21
CA ILE A 50 3.49 8.29 -0.33
C ILE A 50 4.80 9.01 -0.05
N MET A 51 5.48 9.47 -1.10
CA MET A 51 6.72 10.23 -0.97
C MET A 51 6.48 11.46 -0.11
N LYS A 52 5.39 12.19 -0.36
CA LYS A 52 5.05 13.41 0.38
C LYS A 52 4.86 13.15 1.88
N PHE A 53 3.98 12.23 2.29
CA PHE A 53 3.76 12.02 3.72
C PHE A 53 4.94 11.30 4.40
N TYR A 54 5.74 10.54 3.66
CA TYR A 54 6.96 9.95 4.19
C TYR A 54 7.93 11.04 4.66
N VAL A 55 8.24 11.99 3.76
CA VAL A 55 9.16 13.11 4.06
C VAL A 55 8.55 14.09 5.06
N ASP A 56 7.30 14.52 4.83
CA ASP A 56 6.69 15.59 5.62
C ASP A 56 6.27 15.12 7.03
N ASP A 57 6.00 13.82 7.20
CA ASP A 57 5.22 13.35 8.34
C ASP A 57 5.79 12.11 9.05
N ILE A 58 6.42 11.16 8.32
CA ILE A 58 7.11 10.02 8.94
C ILE A 58 8.47 10.47 9.47
N VAL A 59 9.35 10.96 8.60
CA VAL A 59 10.74 11.29 8.93
C VAL A 59 10.82 12.18 10.19
N PRO A 60 10.08 13.29 10.31
CA PRO A 60 10.17 14.15 11.50
C PRO A 60 9.71 13.48 12.80
N LYS A 61 8.79 12.50 12.73
CA LYS A 61 8.25 11.82 13.92
C LYS A 61 9.08 10.61 14.35
N VAL A 62 9.87 10.01 13.44
CA VAL A 62 10.72 8.86 13.74
C VAL A 62 12.17 9.25 14.04
N SER A 63 12.61 10.40 13.55
CA SER A 63 13.95 10.94 13.82
C SER A 63 14.13 11.27 15.31
N CYS A 64 15.30 10.88 15.85
CA CYS A 64 15.59 11.03 17.28
C CYS A 64 15.75 12.48 17.73
N LYS A 65 16.38 13.33 16.90
CA LYS A 65 16.72 14.73 17.18
C LYS A 65 16.80 15.54 15.88
N GLU A 66 16.76 16.86 15.99
CA GLU A 66 17.12 17.77 14.91
C GLU A 66 18.65 17.81 14.74
N GLY A 67 19.10 17.89 13.49
CA GLY A 67 20.51 18.02 13.12
C GLY A 67 20.96 16.97 12.12
N ASP A 68 21.96 17.33 11.31
CA ASP A 68 22.52 16.47 10.29
C ASP A 68 23.72 15.68 10.81
N GLN A 69 23.75 14.39 10.51
CA GLN A 69 24.92 13.53 10.68
C GLN A 69 25.49 13.25 9.30
N LEU A 70 26.38 14.12 8.81
CA LEU A 70 26.89 14.09 7.44
C LEU A 70 27.54 12.74 7.07
N GLU A 71 28.15 12.08 8.04
CA GLU A 71 28.76 10.76 7.90
C GLU A 71 27.74 9.63 7.63
N ASN A 72 26.46 9.84 7.94
CA ASN A 72 25.40 8.83 7.85
C ASN A 72 24.38 9.08 6.74
N LEU A 73 24.56 10.11 5.90
CA LEU A 73 23.60 10.46 4.84
C LEU A 73 23.33 9.30 3.88
N GLY A 74 24.36 8.54 3.53
CA GLY A 74 24.23 7.36 2.67
C GLY A 74 23.39 6.27 3.32
N SER A 75 23.65 5.95 4.59
CA SER A 75 22.89 4.96 5.35
C SER A 75 21.42 5.39 5.52
N ALA A 76 21.17 6.65 5.88
CA ALA A 76 19.83 7.20 5.97
C ALA A 76 19.07 7.06 4.64
N SER A 77 19.68 7.50 3.54
CA SER A 77 19.08 7.40 2.20
C SER A 77 18.73 5.96 1.81
N THR A 78 19.59 4.99 2.14
CA THR A 78 19.28 3.57 1.86
C THR A 78 18.10 3.05 2.69
N CYS A 79 18.02 3.43 3.97
CA CYS A 79 16.88 3.11 4.82
C CYS A 79 15.59 3.76 4.33
N ASP A 80 15.68 4.99 3.82
CA ASP A 80 14.53 5.70 3.26
C ASP A 80 13.96 4.98 2.04
N ILE A 81 14.83 4.51 1.14
CA ILE A 81 14.43 3.74 -0.04
C ILE A 81 13.70 2.45 0.37
N GLU A 82 14.25 1.68 1.32
CA GLU A 82 13.61 0.45 1.80
C GLU A 82 12.25 0.73 2.44
N CYS A 83 12.16 1.79 3.24
CA CYS A 83 10.91 2.19 3.89
C CYS A 83 9.85 2.59 2.86
N LEU A 84 10.21 3.44 1.89
CA LEU A 84 9.32 3.87 0.81
C LEU A 84 8.83 2.69 -0.03
N GLN A 85 9.72 1.76 -0.39
CA GLN A 85 9.36 0.55 -1.14
C GLN A 85 8.40 -0.35 -0.34
N ALA A 86 8.66 -0.54 0.96
CA ALA A 86 7.81 -1.35 1.83
C ALA A 86 6.40 -0.73 2.01
N ILE A 87 6.35 0.59 2.22
CA ILE A 87 5.10 1.35 2.35
C ILE A 87 4.31 1.30 1.04
N SER A 88 4.97 1.57 -0.09
CA SER A 88 4.36 1.51 -1.41
C SER A 88 3.77 0.14 -1.70
N ARG A 89 4.53 -0.94 -1.48
CA ARG A 89 4.03 -2.30 -1.64
C ARG A 89 2.82 -2.56 -0.75
N ARG A 90 2.83 -2.13 0.51
CA ARG A 90 1.73 -2.36 1.45
C ARG A 90 0.44 -1.65 1.04
N ILE A 91 0.55 -0.40 0.60
CA ILE A 91 -0.61 0.42 0.20
C ILE A 91 -1.18 -0.09 -1.11
N HIS A 92 -0.33 -0.33 -2.12
CA HIS A 92 -0.77 -0.84 -3.42
C HIS A 92 -1.26 -2.29 -3.37
N PHE A 93 -0.91 -3.06 -2.33
CA PHE A 93 -1.53 -4.36 -2.07
C PHE A 93 -3.06 -4.26 -1.89
N GLY A 94 -3.59 -3.06 -1.64
CA GLY A 94 -5.03 -2.77 -1.69
C GLY A 94 -5.70 -3.26 -2.97
N LYS A 95 -5.03 -3.28 -4.12
CA LYS A 95 -5.61 -3.79 -5.38
C LYS A 95 -5.99 -5.27 -5.27
N PHE A 96 -5.13 -6.09 -4.67
CA PHE A 96 -5.42 -7.51 -4.43
C PHE A 96 -6.52 -7.71 -3.40
N VAL A 97 -6.56 -6.85 -2.38
CA VAL A 97 -7.63 -6.89 -1.37
C VAL A 97 -8.97 -6.54 -2.01
N ALA A 98 -9.00 -5.52 -2.86
CA ALA A 98 -10.18 -5.12 -3.63
C ALA A 98 -10.63 -6.21 -4.59
N GLU A 99 -9.72 -6.83 -5.35
CA GLU A 99 -10.04 -7.94 -6.24
C GLU A 99 -10.62 -9.13 -5.48
N ALA A 100 -10.02 -9.49 -4.34
CA ALA A 100 -10.53 -10.58 -3.50
C ALA A 100 -11.95 -10.30 -2.99
N LYS A 101 -12.23 -9.05 -2.58
CA LYS A 101 -13.57 -8.61 -2.16
C LYS A 101 -14.57 -8.63 -3.31
N TYR A 102 -14.18 -8.14 -4.48
CA TYR A 102 -15.01 -8.15 -5.69
C TYR A 102 -15.41 -9.57 -6.09
N VAL A 103 -14.44 -10.49 -6.16
CA VAL A 103 -14.68 -11.89 -6.49
C VAL A 103 -15.59 -12.56 -5.46
N HIS A 104 -15.46 -12.21 -4.18
CA HIS A 104 -16.27 -12.77 -3.11
C HIS A 104 -17.75 -12.39 -3.20
N ASP A 105 -18.06 -11.12 -3.55
CA ASP A 105 -19.44 -10.62 -3.66
C ASP A 105 -19.64 -9.73 -4.90
N LYS A 106 -19.52 -10.35 -6.09
CA LYS A 106 -19.73 -9.66 -7.36
C LYS A 106 -21.08 -8.91 -7.43
N PRO A 107 -22.22 -9.50 -7.02
CA PRO A 107 -23.51 -8.81 -7.13
C PRO A 107 -23.57 -7.48 -6.38
N LEU A 108 -23.00 -7.42 -5.16
CA LEU A 108 -22.93 -6.20 -4.39
C LEU A 108 -22.06 -5.14 -5.08
N TYR A 109 -20.83 -5.50 -5.44
CA TYR A 109 -19.88 -4.54 -5.99
C TYR A 109 -20.30 -4.06 -7.38
N ILE A 110 -20.85 -4.92 -8.25
CA ILE A 110 -21.37 -4.49 -9.56
C ILE A 110 -22.41 -3.38 -9.40
N LYS A 111 -23.36 -3.54 -8.47
CA LYS A 111 -24.39 -2.52 -8.18
C LYS A 111 -23.79 -1.21 -7.69
N LEU A 112 -22.85 -1.29 -6.74
CA LEU A 112 -22.17 -0.11 -6.19
C LEU A 112 -21.35 0.62 -7.26
N ILE A 113 -20.64 -0.11 -8.12
CA ILE A 113 -19.80 0.45 -9.19
C ILE A 113 -20.66 1.10 -10.28
N LEU A 114 -21.75 0.43 -10.71
CA LEU A 114 -22.69 0.99 -11.70
C LEU A 114 -23.35 2.29 -11.18
N ALA A 115 -23.68 2.34 -9.89
CA ALA A 115 -24.20 3.54 -9.24
C ALA A 115 -23.14 4.62 -8.98
N ARG A 116 -21.84 4.30 -9.17
CA ARG A 116 -20.68 5.11 -8.75
C ARG A 116 -20.77 5.55 -7.28
N ASP A 117 -21.27 4.66 -6.44
CA ASP A 117 -21.45 4.92 -5.00
C ASP A 117 -20.12 4.71 -4.25
N VAL A 118 -19.25 5.73 -4.31
CA VAL A 118 -17.96 5.74 -3.62
C VAL A 118 -18.13 5.48 -2.13
N LYS A 119 -19.16 6.06 -1.51
CA LYS A 119 -19.40 5.94 -0.07
C LYS A 119 -19.84 4.52 0.29
N GLY A 120 -20.73 3.93 -0.50
CA GLY A 120 -21.14 2.54 -0.33
C GLY A 120 -19.97 1.57 -0.46
N ILE A 121 -19.05 1.81 -1.40
CA ILE A 121 -17.81 1.03 -1.54
C ILE A 121 -16.92 1.22 -0.30
N GLU A 122 -16.68 2.45 0.15
CA GLU A 122 -15.87 2.72 1.34
C GLU A 122 -16.42 2.06 2.60
N GLU A 123 -17.74 2.08 2.78
CA GLU A 123 -18.44 1.41 3.88
C GLU A 123 -18.32 -0.11 3.78
N SER A 124 -18.45 -0.69 2.57
CA SER A 124 -18.36 -2.15 2.37
C SER A 124 -16.95 -2.70 2.59
N ILE A 125 -15.91 -1.92 2.27
CA ILE A 125 -14.52 -2.33 2.45
C ILE A 125 -13.99 -2.07 3.87
N THR A 126 -14.66 -1.22 4.65
CA THR A 126 -14.25 -0.82 6.00
C THR A 126 -14.68 -1.84 7.04
N ASN A 127 -13.73 -2.31 7.84
CA ASN A 127 -14.01 -3.10 9.04
C ASN A 127 -13.30 -2.47 10.24
N SER A 128 -14.01 -1.61 10.96
CA SER A 128 -13.47 -0.84 12.08
C SER A 128 -12.91 -1.72 13.20
N ALA A 129 -13.50 -2.90 13.43
CA ALA A 129 -12.99 -3.85 14.43
C ALA A 129 -11.64 -4.45 14.01
N VAL A 130 -11.48 -4.78 12.72
CA VAL A 130 -10.20 -5.25 12.17
C VAL A 130 -9.15 -4.15 12.21
N GLU A 131 -9.52 -2.91 11.88
CA GLU A 131 -8.62 -1.76 11.95
C GLU A 131 -8.12 -1.49 13.38
N ALA A 132 -9.02 -1.49 14.37
CA ALA A 132 -8.65 -1.35 15.78
C ALA A 132 -7.65 -2.43 16.21
N LYS A 133 -7.93 -3.69 15.87
CA LYS A 133 -7.04 -4.82 16.17
C LYS A 133 -5.68 -4.71 15.45
N ILE A 134 -5.64 -4.15 14.25
CA ILE A 134 -4.38 -3.88 13.53
C ILE A 134 -3.55 -2.86 14.32
N LEU A 135 -4.16 -1.77 14.81
CA LEU A 135 -3.46 -0.74 15.56
C LEU A 135 -2.92 -1.26 16.90
N GLU A 136 -3.73 -2.02 17.65
CA GLU A 136 -3.29 -2.68 18.89
C GLU A 136 -2.09 -3.59 18.64
N ARG A 137 -2.16 -4.42 17.59
CA ARG A 137 -1.06 -5.32 17.22
C ARG A 137 0.19 -4.56 16.79
N LEU A 138 0.06 -3.40 16.16
CA LEU A 138 1.20 -2.58 15.76
C LEU A 138 1.95 -2.04 16.97
N VAL A 139 1.23 -1.60 18.01
CA VAL A 139 1.84 -1.15 19.27
C VAL A 139 2.65 -2.29 19.90
N VAL A 140 2.05 -3.46 20.08
CA VAL A 140 2.73 -4.63 20.67
C VAL A 140 3.97 -5.04 19.87
N LYS A 141 3.89 -4.99 18.54
CA LYS A 141 5.05 -5.27 17.68
C LYS A 141 6.14 -4.21 17.83
N ALA A 142 5.77 -2.94 17.85
CA ALA A 142 6.73 -1.86 18.02
C ALA A 142 7.42 -1.91 19.38
N GLU A 143 6.71 -2.25 20.46
CA GLU A 143 7.32 -2.53 21.77
C GLU A 143 8.28 -3.72 21.72
N SER A 144 7.91 -4.76 20.98
CA SER A 144 8.72 -5.98 20.89
C SER A 144 10.00 -5.83 20.09
N TYR A 145 9.98 -5.06 19.00
CA TYR A 145 11.10 -4.85 18.07
C TYR A 145 11.90 -3.56 18.32
N GLY A 146 11.28 -2.55 18.92
CA GLY A 146 11.90 -1.24 19.16
C GLY A 146 12.88 -1.22 20.32
N VAL A 147 12.88 -2.28 21.14
CA VAL A 147 13.69 -2.43 22.35
C VAL A 147 14.79 -3.46 22.12
N ASP A 148 16.02 -3.14 22.51
CA ASP A 148 17.11 -4.09 22.53
C ASP A 148 16.76 -5.29 23.45
N PRO A 149 16.81 -6.54 22.97
CA PRO A 149 16.48 -7.71 23.78
C PRO A 149 17.26 -7.80 25.10
N SER A 150 18.48 -7.27 25.15
CA SER A 150 19.31 -7.23 26.36
C SER A 150 18.83 -6.20 27.40
N LEU A 151 18.09 -5.17 26.96
CA LEU A 151 17.58 -4.09 27.80
C LEU A 151 16.11 -4.30 28.22
N LYS A 152 15.43 -5.35 27.72
CA LYS A 152 14.01 -5.62 28.00
C LYS A 152 13.66 -5.75 29.47
N TYR A 153 14.60 -6.18 30.32
CA TYR A 153 14.39 -6.35 31.76
C TYR A 153 15.11 -5.27 32.60
N GLY A 154 15.67 -4.25 31.95
CA GLY A 154 16.34 -3.13 32.61
C GLY A 154 15.36 -2.06 33.09
N THR A 155 15.82 -1.18 33.98
CA THR A 155 15.01 -0.08 34.54
C THR A 155 14.71 1.05 33.55
N ASN A 156 15.44 1.15 32.43
CA ASN A 156 15.25 2.16 31.38
C ASN A 156 15.05 1.49 30.01
N VAL A 157 13.89 0.89 29.81
CA VAL A 157 13.49 0.35 28.50
C VAL A 157 13.24 1.51 27.53
N GLN A 158 14.23 1.82 26.70
CA GLN A 158 14.10 2.87 25.67
C GLN A 158 13.84 2.23 24.30
N SER A 159 12.62 2.44 23.78
CA SER A 159 12.33 2.13 22.38
C SER A 159 12.97 3.17 21.46
N LYS A 160 13.54 2.72 20.33
CA LYS A 160 14.11 3.62 19.30
C LYS A 160 13.06 4.56 18.71
N VAL A 161 11.83 4.09 18.58
CA VAL A 161 10.66 4.87 18.13
C VAL A 161 9.50 4.60 19.07
N LYS A 162 8.74 5.63 19.44
CA LYS A 162 7.56 5.47 20.30
C LYS A 162 6.50 4.59 19.59
N PRO A 163 6.07 3.46 20.18
CA PRO A 163 5.09 2.55 19.57
C PRO A 163 3.79 3.24 19.12
N GLU A 164 3.33 4.23 19.89
CA GLU A 164 2.09 4.97 19.63
C GLU A 164 2.21 5.81 18.36
N VAL A 165 3.39 6.37 18.09
CA VAL A 165 3.66 7.16 16.87
C VAL A 165 3.51 6.27 15.64
N ILE A 166 3.97 5.03 15.68
CA ILE A 166 3.84 4.08 14.56
C ILE A 166 2.37 3.77 14.30
N ALA A 167 1.58 3.49 15.35
CA ALA A 167 0.16 3.24 15.21
C ALA A 167 -0.60 4.47 14.68
N GLN A 168 -0.25 5.68 15.13
CA GLN A 168 -0.83 6.92 14.63
C GLN A 168 -0.52 7.16 13.15
N LEU A 169 0.73 6.95 12.72
CA LEU A 169 1.12 7.07 11.31
C LEU A 169 0.35 6.05 10.44
N TYR A 170 0.19 4.82 10.92
CA TYR A 170 -0.62 3.81 10.23
C TYR A 170 -2.09 4.21 10.08
N LYS A 171 -2.70 4.70 11.16
CA LYS A 171 -4.09 5.15 11.19
C LYS A 171 -4.31 6.36 10.29
N LYS A 172 -3.37 7.31 10.28
CA LYS A 172 -3.49 8.58 9.57
C LYS A 172 -3.22 8.45 8.07
N TRP A 173 -2.24 7.63 7.66
CA TRP A 173 -1.77 7.61 6.27
C TRP A 173 -1.91 6.25 5.59
N ILE A 174 -1.38 5.19 6.21
CA ILE A 174 -1.30 3.88 5.56
C ILE A 174 -2.69 3.30 5.30
N ILE A 175 -3.57 3.29 6.31
CA ILE A 175 -4.93 2.75 6.18
C ILE A 175 -5.75 3.57 5.17
N PRO A 176 -5.85 4.92 5.28
CA PRO A 176 -6.63 5.71 4.33
C PRO A 176 -6.14 5.61 2.88
N LEU A 177 -4.83 5.63 2.63
CA LEU A 177 -4.31 5.49 1.27
C LEU A 177 -4.54 4.10 0.70
N THR A 178 -4.49 3.05 1.53
CA THR A 178 -4.84 1.69 1.10
C THR A 178 -6.32 1.64 0.67
N LYS A 179 -7.22 2.27 1.44
CA LYS A 179 -8.64 2.37 1.07
C LYS A 179 -8.85 3.16 -0.22
N LYS A 180 -8.15 4.28 -0.40
CA LYS A 180 -8.17 5.04 -1.65
C LYS A 180 -7.81 4.14 -2.84
N VAL A 181 -6.72 3.37 -2.75
CA VAL A 181 -6.34 2.41 -3.79
C VAL A 181 -7.41 1.34 -4.02
N GLU A 182 -8.04 0.81 -2.97
CA GLU A 182 -9.14 -0.16 -3.10
C GLU A 182 -10.34 0.43 -3.86
N VAL A 183 -10.74 1.66 -3.50
CA VAL A 183 -11.85 2.38 -4.14
C VAL A 183 -11.53 2.69 -5.60
N ASP A 184 -10.37 3.29 -5.88
CA ASP A 184 -9.93 3.64 -7.24
C ASP A 184 -9.87 2.40 -8.13
N TYR A 185 -9.47 1.25 -7.56
CA TYR A 185 -9.50 -0.03 -8.26
C TYR A 185 -10.91 -0.52 -8.55
N LEU A 186 -11.80 -0.54 -7.56
CA LEU A 186 -13.16 -1.06 -7.71
C LEU A 186 -14.00 -0.24 -8.68
N LEU A 187 -13.88 1.09 -8.66
CA LEU A 187 -14.68 1.98 -9.52
C LEU A 187 -14.51 1.71 -11.02
N ARG A 188 -13.37 1.16 -11.42
CA ARG A 188 -13.05 0.81 -12.82
C ARG A 188 -13.18 -0.68 -13.10
N ARG A 189 -13.56 -1.50 -12.11
CA ARG A 189 -13.46 -2.97 -12.20
C ARG A 189 -14.31 -3.61 -13.27
N LEU A 190 -15.37 -2.92 -13.71
CA LEU A 190 -16.24 -3.40 -14.77
C LEU A 190 -15.69 -3.18 -16.18
N GLU A 191 -14.57 -2.45 -16.36
CA GLU A 191 -13.90 -2.29 -17.66
C GLU A 191 -13.45 -3.63 -18.26
N ASP A 192 -13.09 -4.59 -17.39
CA ASP A 192 -12.58 -5.92 -17.75
C ASP A 192 -13.55 -7.07 -17.39
N GLU A 193 -14.78 -6.77 -16.95
CA GLU A 193 -15.77 -7.80 -16.60
C GLU A 193 -16.61 -8.22 -17.81
N ASP A 194 -17.07 -9.48 -17.80
CA ASP A 194 -17.99 -9.99 -18.82
C ASP A 194 -19.30 -9.17 -18.85
N PRO A 195 -19.66 -8.55 -19.99
CA PRO A 195 -20.91 -7.80 -20.13
C PRO A 195 -22.16 -8.58 -19.71
N GLU A 196 -22.20 -9.90 -19.92
CA GLU A 196 -23.34 -10.73 -19.52
C GLU A 196 -23.48 -10.81 -17.99
N ILE A 197 -22.36 -10.84 -17.27
CA ILE A 197 -22.34 -10.82 -15.80
C ILE A 197 -22.79 -9.46 -15.29
N VAL A 198 -22.33 -8.37 -15.93
CA VAL A 198 -22.73 -7.02 -15.57
C VAL A 198 -24.23 -6.83 -15.74
N ASP A 199 -24.79 -7.23 -16.89
CA ASP A 199 -26.23 -7.11 -17.16
C ASP A 199 -27.09 -8.00 -16.25
N LYS A 200 -26.57 -9.14 -15.80
CA LYS A 200 -27.25 -10.02 -14.84
C LYS A 200 -27.48 -9.36 -13.48
N TYR A 201 -26.57 -8.48 -13.05
CA TYR A 201 -26.57 -7.89 -11.70
C TYR A 201 -26.83 -6.37 -11.69
N ARG A 202 -27.00 -5.76 -12.87
CA ARG A 202 -27.53 -4.42 -13.04
C ARG A 202 -28.92 -4.29 -12.41
#